data_AF-A0AAV0E819-F1
#
_entry.id   AF-A0AAV0E819-F1
#
_cell.length_a   1.000
_cell.length_b   1.000
_cell.length_c   1.000
_cell.angle_alpha   90.00
_cell.angle_beta   90.00
_cell.angle_gamma   90.00
#
_symmetry.space_group_name_H-M   'P 1'
#
loop_
_entity.id
_entity.type
_entity.pdbx_description
1 polymer ?
#
loop_
_entity_poly.entity_id
_entity_poly.type
_entity_poly.pdbx_seq_one_letter_code
_entity_poly.pdbx_strand_id
1 'polypeptide(L)'
;MKTGRDISMVVVVIDKLPRETQSTSNGVRSIKDFIVVDELLKPVQFTLWDELALTKGVEIFEELTQKKYPIVSLEDIKATDFK
;
A
#
# COMPACT_ATOMS: atom_id res chain seq x y z
N MET A 1 -17.99 -17.81 2.33
CA MET A 1 -17.51 -16.51 2.83
C MET A 1 -15.99 -16.58 2.89
N LYS A 2 -15.25 -15.93 1.97
CA LYS A 2 -13.78 -15.92 2.04
C LYS A 2 -13.39 -15.06 3.25
N THR A 3 -13.05 -15.72 4.35
CA THR A 3 -12.38 -15.11 5.50
C THR A 3 -11.06 -14.56 5.01
N GLY A 4 -10.99 -13.25 4.76
CA GLY A 4 -9.70 -12.57 4.56
C GLY A 4 -8.88 -12.82 5.82
N ARG A 5 -7.70 -13.41 5.66
CA ARG A 5 -6.76 -13.55 6.77
C ARG A 5 -6.14 -12.19 6.95
N ASP A 6 -6.24 -11.63 8.15
CA ASP A 6 -5.49 -10.43 8.49
C ASP A 6 -4.01 -10.85 8.61
N ILE A 7 -3.14 -10.11 7.93
CA ILE A 7 -1.70 -10.38 7.84
C ILE A 7 -0.96 -9.16 8.37
N SER A 8 0.09 -9.40 9.14
CA SER A 8 1.07 -8.38 9.49
C SER A 8 2.39 -8.67 8.80
N MET A 9 3.06 -7.64 8.30
CA MET A 9 4.34 -7.76 7.61
C MET A 9 5.20 -6.52 7.77
N VAL A 10 6.52 -6.73 7.74
CA VAL A 10 7.52 -5.66 7.63
C VAL A 10 8.09 -5.72 6.23
N VAL A 11 8.01 -4.62 5.49
CA VAL A 11 8.36 -4.57 4.07
C VAL A 11 9.13 -3.31 3.73
N VAL A 12 9.94 -3.38 2.68
CA VAL A 12 10.60 -2.21 2.08
C VAL A 12 9.69 -1.67 0.98
N VAL A 13 9.40 -0.37 1.01
CA VAL A 13 8.69 0.29 -0.07
C VAL A 13 9.69 0.68 -1.15
N ILE A 14 9.43 0.26 -2.39
CA ILE A 14 10.36 0.45 -3.51
C ILE A 14 9.82 1.36 -4.63
N ASP A 15 8.50 1.51 -4.73
CA ASP A 15 7.89 2.37 -5.77
C ASP A 15 6.47 2.83 -5.40
N LYS A 16 5.98 3.86 -6.11
CA LYS A 16 4.60 4.36 -6.07
C LYS A 16 3.99 4.29 -7.47
N LEU A 17 2.89 3.54 -7.60
CA LEU A 17 2.10 3.54 -8.84
C LEU A 17 1.38 4.89 -9.04
N PRO A 18 1.13 5.36 -10.27
CA PRO A 18 0.62 6.71 -10.53
C PRO A 18 -0.85 6.96 -10.11
N ARG A 19 -1.59 5.91 -9.74
CA ARG A 19 -3.01 6.02 -9.38
C ARG A 19 -3.18 6.72 -8.02
N GLU A 20 -4.07 7.72 -7.96
CA GLU A 20 -4.39 8.51 -6.74
C GLU A 20 -5.86 8.40 -6.31
N THR A 21 -6.75 7.91 -7.19
CA THR A 21 -8.17 7.68 -6.88
C THR A 21 -8.68 6.36 -7.47
N GLN A 22 -9.70 5.79 -6.84
CA GLN A 22 -10.38 4.58 -7.30
C GLN A 22 -11.89 4.73 -7.18
N SER A 23 -12.61 4.49 -8.29
CA SER A 23 -14.06 4.39 -8.27
C SER A 23 -14.48 3.07 -7.60
N THR A 24 -15.37 3.18 -6.61
CA THR A 24 -15.95 2.06 -5.86
C THR A 24 -17.47 2.17 -5.84
N SER A 25 -18.17 1.13 -5.34
CA SER A 25 -19.63 1.21 -5.11
C SER A 25 -20.03 2.33 -4.14
N ASN A 26 -19.09 2.79 -3.32
CA ASN A 26 -19.30 3.86 -2.34
C ASN A 26 -18.81 5.22 -2.85
N GLY A 27 -18.61 5.35 -4.16
CA GLY A 27 -18.09 6.56 -4.80
C GLY A 27 -16.59 6.50 -5.07
N VAL A 28 -16.03 7.65 -5.45
CA VAL A 28 -14.59 7.82 -5.71
C VAL A 28 -13.87 7.96 -4.38
N ARG A 29 -12.87 7.10 -4.15
CA ARG A 29 -12.04 7.10 -2.93
C ARG A 29 -10.61 7.49 -3.25
N SER A 30 -9.96 8.19 -2.32
CA SER A 30 -8.53 8.49 -2.42
C SER A 30 -7.74 7.22 -2.12
N ILE A 31 -6.69 6.98 -2.90
CA ILE A 31 -5.83 5.82 -2.72
C ILE A 31 -4.36 6.18 -2.92
N LYS A 32 -3.49 5.36 -2.33
CA LYS A 32 -2.05 5.43 -2.60
C LYS A 32 -1.49 4.03 -2.70
N ASP A 33 -1.14 3.64 -3.92
CA ASP A 33 -0.63 2.30 -4.23
C ASP A 33 0.90 2.25 -4.26
N PHE A 34 1.49 1.44 -3.42
CA PHE A 34 2.92 1.22 -3.38
C PHE A 34 3.30 -0.17 -3.87
N ILE A 35 4.51 -0.30 -4.39
CA ILE A 35 5.15 -1.59 -4.56
C ILE A 35 6.04 -1.81 -3.35
N VAL A 36 5.82 -2.91 -2.65
CA VAL A 36 6.59 -3.33 -1.48
C VAL A 36 7.25 -4.68 -1.74
N VAL A 37 8.40 -4.90 -1.10
CA VAL A 37 9.13 -6.18 -1.16
C VAL A 37 9.50 -6.64 0.23
N ASP A 38 9.51 -7.96 0.41
CA ASP A 38 10.07 -8.64 1.57
C ASP A 38 11.52 -9.12 1.28
N GLU A 39 12.07 -9.89 2.21
CA GLU A 39 13.40 -10.51 2.09
C GLU A 39 13.56 -11.45 0.88
N LEU A 40 12.45 -11.94 0.32
CA LEU A 40 12.44 -12.80 -0.86
C LEU A 40 12.40 -12.00 -2.18
N LEU A 41 12.38 -10.67 -2.09
CA LEU A 41 12.34 -9.74 -3.22
C LEU A 41 11.15 -9.97 -4.16
N LYS A 42 10.03 -10.48 -3.62
CA LYS A 42 8.79 -10.65 -4.39
C LYS A 42 7.96 -9.37 -4.28
N PRO A 43 7.74 -8.62 -5.37
CA PRO A 43 6.98 -7.39 -5.31
C PRO A 43 5.50 -7.67 -5.10
N VAL A 44 4.90 -6.94 -4.17
CA VAL A 44 3.46 -6.96 -3.87
C VAL A 44 2.94 -5.53 -3.91
N GLN A 45 1.73 -5.34 -4.45
CA GLN A 45 1.06 -4.05 -4.38
C GLN A 45 0.40 -3.88 -3.01
N PHE A 46 0.68 -2.74 -2.36
CA PHE A 46 0.07 -2.32 -1.11
C PHE A 46 -0.75 -1.04 -1.32
N THR A 47 -2.04 -1.08 -1.00
CA THR A 47 -2.95 0.06 -1.20
C THR A 47 -3.35 0.68 0.13
N LEU A 48 -3.02 1.96 0.33
CA LEU A 48 -3.63 2.80 1.36
C LEU A 48 -4.92 3.44 0.82
N TRP A 49 -5.92 3.59 1.70
CA TRP A 49 -7.22 4.16 1.37
C TRP A 49 -7.53 5.40 2.21
N ASP A 50 -8.23 6.36 1.62
CA ASP A 50 -8.78 7.57 2.24
C ASP A 50 -7.76 8.32 3.13
N GLU A 51 -8.06 8.52 4.41
CA GLU A 51 -7.23 9.29 5.34
C GLU A 51 -5.79 8.80 5.39
N LEU A 52 -5.57 7.48 5.36
CA LEU A 52 -4.22 6.92 5.34
C LEU A 52 -3.49 7.23 4.03
N ALA A 53 -4.19 7.26 2.90
CA ALA A 53 -3.61 7.66 1.62
C ALA A 53 -3.18 9.14 1.63
N LEU A 54 -4.00 10.00 2.24
CA LEU A 54 -3.77 11.45 2.30
C LEU A 54 -2.78 11.88 3.39
N THR A 55 -2.47 11.02 4.35
CA THR A 55 -1.52 11.29 5.44
C THR A 55 -0.26 10.43 5.29
N LYS A 56 -0.30 9.18 5.76
CA LYS A 56 0.85 8.25 5.77
C LYS A 56 1.36 7.91 4.38
N GLY A 57 0.47 7.81 3.40
CA GLY A 57 0.87 7.64 2.01
C GLY A 57 1.72 8.81 1.51
N VAL A 58 1.39 10.05 1.88
CA VAL A 58 2.18 11.22 1.46
C VAL A 58 3.57 11.15 2.08
N GLU A 59 3.68 10.88 3.39
CA GLU A 59 4.97 10.72 4.09
C GLU A 59 5.85 9.65 3.41
N ILE A 60 5.30 8.46 3.13
CA ILE A 60 6.03 7.38 2.45
C ILE A 60 6.49 7.82 1.05
N PHE A 61 5.63 8.50 0.30
CA PHE A 61 5.96 8.96 -1.05
C PHE A 61 7.05 10.03 -1.03
N GLU A 62 7.05 10.95 -0.07
CA GLU A 62 8.09 11.97 0.07
C GLU A 62 9.48 11.34 0.29
N GLU A 63 9.59 10.31 1.15
CA GLU A 63 10.85 9.58 1.33
C GLU A 63 11.30 8.87 0.03
N LEU A 64 10.38 8.26 -0.71
CA LEU A 64 10.68 7.64 -2.01
C LEU A 64 11.22 8.65 -3.04
N THR A 65 10.64 9.86 -3.11
CA THR A 65 11.13 10.90 -4.05
C THR A 65 12.56 11.34 -3.73
N GLN A 66 13.01 11.18 -2.49
CA GLN A 66 14.38 11.43 -2.05
C GLN A 66 15.31 10.22 -2.29
N LYS A 67 14.85 9.21 -3.03
CA LYS A 67 15.57 7.93 -3.26
C LYS A 67 15.89 7.18 -1.96
N LYS A 68 15.05 7.34 -0.94
CA LYS A 68 15.10 6.52 0.27
C LYS A 68 14.00 5.48 0.17
N TYR A 69 14.30 4.26 0.59
CA TYR A 69 13.39 3.12 0.52
C TYR A 69 12.91 2.81 1.93
N PRO A 70 11.80 3.41 2.40
CA PRO A 70 11.38 3.29 3.79
C PRO A 70 10.95 1.85 4.10
N ILE A 71 11.25 1.42 5.33
CA ILE A 71 10.74 0.18 5.90
C ILE A 71 9.46 0.52 6.65
N VAL A 72 8.37 -0.20 6.35
CA VAL A 72 7.07 0.00 7.00
C VAL A 72 6.63 -1.28 7.68
N SER A 73 6.12 -1.15 8.90
CA SER A 73 5.38 -2.20 9.59
C SER A 73 3.90 -2.02 9.27
N LEU A 74 3.30 -3.04 8.70
CA LEU A 74 1.90 -3.04 8.29
C LEU A 74 1.18 -4.10 9.11
N GLU A 75 0.13 -3.68 9.82
CA GLU A 75 -0.67 -4.53 10.71
C GLU A 75 -2.12 -4.55 10.23
N ASP A 76 -2.83 -5.65 10.52
CA ASP A 76 -4.24 -5.86 10.17
C ASP A 76 -4.56 -5.65 8.68
N ILE A 77 -3.65 -6.09 7.80
CA ILE A 77 -3.79 -5.94 6.36
C ILE A 77 -4.72 -7.01 5.81
N LYS A 78 -5.69 -6.59 5.01
CA LYS A 78 -6.52 -7.50 4.22
C LYS A 78 -5.78 -7.93 2.95
N ALA A 79 -5.34 -9.18 2.92
CA ALA A 79 -4.83 -9.78 1.70
C ALA A 79 -5.98 -10.09 0.73
N THR A 80 -5.85 -9.63 -0.51
CA THR A 80 -6.83 -9.86 -1.57
C THR A 80 -6.15 -10.44 -2.81
N ASP A 81 -6.70 -11.52 -3.34
CA ASP A 81 -6.38 -11.95 -4.71
C ASP A 81 -7.09 -10.97 -5.67
N PHE A 82 -6.38 -9.97 -6.19
CA PHE A 82 -6.88 -9.26 -7.37
C PHE A 82 -6.74 -10.21 -8.56
N LYS A 83 -7.87 -10.80 -8.97
CA LYS A 83 -8.00 -11.57 -10.22
C LYS A 83 -8.37 -10.65 -11.37
#